data_AF-M2WEQ4-F1
#
_entry.id   AF-M2WEQ4-F1
#
_cell.length_a   1.000
_cell.length_b   1.000
_cell.length_c   1.000
_cell.angle_alpha   90.00
_cell.angle_beta   90.00
_cell.angle_gamma   90.00
#
_symmetry.space_group_name_H-M   'P 1'
#
loop_
_entity.id
_entity.type
_entity.pdbx_description
1 polymer ?
#
loop_
_entity_poly.entity_id
_entity_poly.type
_entity_poly.pdbx_seq_one_letter_code
_entity_poly.pdbx_strand_id
1 'polypeptide(L)' 'MAVTVTDATTGETIVDEEMRTLDNGFVGIWLPRGIETSISITHDGQTATSKLSSVDDDAQTCLTTMRLA' A
#
# COMPACT_ATOMS: atom_id res chain seq x y z
N MET A 1 -5.76 1.36 -11.54
CA MET A 1 -4.49 0.96 -10.93
C MET A 1 -4.86 -0.02 -9.84
N ALA A 2 -4.50 -1.29 -10.01
CA ALA A 2 -4.82 -2.32 -9.03
C ALA A 2 -3.93 -2.13 -7.79
N VAL A 3 -4.55 -2.09 -6.62
CA VAL A 3 -3.86 -1.94 -5.34
C VAL A 3 -4.28 -3.09 -4.44
N THR A 4 -3.30 -3.87 -3.99
CA THR A 4 -3.50 -4.94 -3.02
C THR A 4 -2.67 -4.66 -1.78
N VAL A 5 -3.28 -4.73 -0.60
CA VAL A 5 -2.60 -4.63 0.69
C VAL A 5 -2.93 -5.85 1.51
N THR A 6 -1.90 -6.52 2.02
CA THR A 6 -2.05 -7.68 2.90
C THR A 6 -1.34 -7.44 4.23
N ASP A 7 -1.89 -7.98 5.32
CA ASP A 7 -1.15 -8.13 6.56
C ASP A 7 0.07 -9.04 6.31
N ALA A 8 1.26 -8.56 6.65
CA ALA A 8 2.51 -9.25 6.37
C ALA A 8 2.76 -10.46 7.29
N THR A 9 2.01 -10.58 8.39
CA THR A 9 2.10 -11.66 9.37
C THR A 9 1.07 -12.75 9.08
N THR A 10 -0.19 -12.37 8.86
CA THR A 10 -1.29 -13.33 8.67
C THR A 10 -1.53 -13.68 7.20
N GLY A 11 -1.12 -12.81 6.28
CA GLY A 11 -1.45 -12.91 4.86
C GLY A 11 -2.89 -12.51 4.53
N GLU A 12 -3.64 -11.98 5.50
CA GLU A 12 -5.00 -11.50 5.28
C GLU A 12 -5.02 -10.29 4.34
N THR A 13 -5.90 -10.31 3.35
CA THR A 13 -6.13 -9.19 2.45
C THR A 13 -6.91 -8.09 3.17
N ILE A 14 -6.32 -6.91 3.27
CA ILE A 14 -6.92 -5.71 3.87
C ILE A 14 -7.56 -4.84 2.78
N VAL A 15 -6.91 -4.75 1.61
CA VAL A 15 -7.38 -4.00 0.44
C VAL A 15 -7.10 -4.81 -0.80
N ASP A 16 -8.06 -4.87 -1.72
CA ASP A 16 -7.89 -5.42 -3.07
C ASP A 16 -8.87 -4.72 -4.01
N GLU A 17 -8.45 -3.58 -4.58
CA GLU A 17 -9.32 -2.69 -5.33
C GLU A 17 -8.62 -2.02 -6.52
N GLU A 18 -9.41 -1.63 -7.51
CA GLU A 18 -8.99 -0.71 -8.57
C GLU A 18 -9.15 0.74 -8.11
N MET A 19 -8.03 1.44 -7.95
CA MET A 19 -8.00 2.81 -7.46
C MET A 19 -7.55 3.79 -8.55
N ARG A 20 -7.96 5.05 -8.36
CA ARG A 20 -7.44 6.21 -9.09
C ARG A 20 -6.75 7.12 -8.10
N THR A 21 -5.64 7.73 -8.53
CA THR A 21 -5.00 8.78 -7.75
C THR A 21 -5.93 9.98 -7.61
N LEU A 22 -5.81 10.67 -6.50
CA LEU A 22 -6.39 11.99 -6.29
C LEU A 22 -5.65 13.03 -7.14
N ASP A 23 -6.14 14.28 -7.15
CA ASP A 23 -5.58 15.38 -7.96
C ASP A 23 -4.10 15.67 -7.67
N ASN A 24 -3.62 15.32 -6.47
CA ASN A 24 -2.23 15.48 -6.05
C ASN A 24 -1.31 14.31 -6.45
N GLY A 25 -1.85 13.30 -7.14
CA GLY A 25 -1.10 12.11 -7.56
C GLY A 25 -0.97 11.01 -6.50
N PHE A 26 -1.58 11.15 -5.33
CA PHE A 26 -1.54 10.14 -4.26
C PHE A 26 -2.81 9.31 -4.20
N VAL A 27 -2.70 8.13 -3.57
CA VAL A 27 -3.83 7.35 -3.07
C VAL A 27 -3.75 7.31 -1.55
N GLY A 28 -4.88 7.54 -0.88
CA GLY A 28 -4.99 7.40 0.57
C GLY A 28 -5.65 6.07 0.93
N ILE A 29 -5.06 5.33 1.86
CA ILE A 29 -5.57 4.04 2.33
C ILE A 29 -5.63 4.08 3.86
N TRP A 30 -6.74 3.61 4.42
CA TRP A 30 -6.86 3.37 5.85
C TRP A 30 -6.42 1.95 6.18
N LEU A 31 -5.48 1.83 7.13
CA LEU A 31 -4.98 0.55 7.60
C LEU A 31 -5.35 0.35 9.08
N PRO A 32 -5.57 -0.89 9.52
CA PRO A 32 -5.54 -1.21 10.94
C PRO A 32 -4.23 -0.72 11.58
N ARG A 33 -4.29 -0.32 12.85
CA ARG A 33 -3.10 0.03 13.64
C ARG A 33 -2.41 -1.22 14.16
N GLY A 34 -1.11 -1.14 14.42
CA GLY A 34 -0.38 -2.21 15.12
C GLY A 34 0.02 -3.37 14.23
N ILE A 35 0.02 -3.19 12.90
CA ILE A 35 0.36 -4.26 11.94
C ILE A 35 1.44 -3.85 10.95
N GLU A 36 2.11 -4.86 10.42
CA GLU A 36 2.99 -4.76 9.25
C GLU A 36 2.20 -5.13 8.01
N THR A 37 2.40 -4.41 6.91
CA THR A 37 1.68 -4.65 5.66
C THR A 37 2.62 -4.79 4.47
N SER A 38 2.20 -5.60 3.49
CA SER A 38 2.77 -5.64 2.15
C SER A 38 1.81 -4.96 1.19
N ILE A 39 2.29 -3.93 0.50
CA ILE A 39 1.53 -3.14 -0.47
C ILE A 39 2.04 -3.48 -1.87
N SER A 40 1.14 -3.88 -2.75
CA SER A 40 1.41 -4.12 -4.17
C SER A 40 0.57 -3.19 -5.02
N ILE A 41 1.21 -2.54 -6.00
CA ILE A 41 0.54 -1.68 -6.97
C ILE A 41 0.86 -2.21 -8.36
N THR A 42 -0.17 -2.42 -9.19
CA THR A 42 -0.03 -2.77 -10.60
C THR A 42 -0.75 -1.77 -11.49
N HIS A 43 -0.06 -1.27 -12.49
CA HIS A 43 -0.62 -0.37 -13.50
C HIS A 43 0.07 -0.61 -14.85
N ASP A 44 -0.73 -0.75 -15.91
CA ASP A 44 -0.25 -0.99 -17.28
C ASP A 44 0.76 -2.14 -17.40
N GLY A 45 0.50 -3.23 -16.65
CA GLY A 45 1.32 -4.43 -16.63
C GLY A 45 2.63 -4.33 -15.84
N GLN A 46 2.93 -3.16 -15.25
CA GLN A 46 4.09 -2.96 -14.38
C GLN A 46 3.67 -3.02 -12.92
N THR A 47 4.54 -3.57 -12.06
CA THR A 47 4.24 -3.79 -10.65
C THR A 47 5.33 -3.25 -9.73
N ALA A 48 4.94 -2.72 -8.58
CA ALA A 48 5.85 -2.44 -7.48
C ALA A 48 5.28 -2.99 -6.17
N THR A 49 6.17 -3.49 -5.31
CA THR A 49 5.81 -3.95 -3.97
C THR A 49 6.65 -3.20 -2.94
N SER A 50 6.05 -2.87 -1.80
CA SER A 50 6.72 -2.26 -0.67
C SER A 50 6.12 -2.76 0.65
N LYS A 51 6.81 -2.49 1.76
CA LYS A 51 6.31 -2.75 3.10
C LYS A 51 6.01 -1.45 3.82
N LEU A 52 5.00 -1.48 4.67
CA LEU A 52 4.62 -0.35 5.51
C LEU A 52 4.20 -0.83 6.90
N SER A 53 4.78 -0.22 7.93
CA SER A 53 4.39 -0.43 9.32
C SER A 53 3.32 0.57 9.75
N SER A 54 2.46 0.14 10.66
CA SER A 54 1.49 0.98 11.38
C SER A 54 1.59 0.83 12.90
N VAL A 55 2.73 0.30 13.38
CA VAL A 55 2.95 -0.10 14.78
C VAL A 55 3.30 1.10 15.66
N ASP A 56 4.32 1.85 15.27
CA ASP A 56 4.86 2.95 16.07
C ASP A 56 4.26 4.30 15.67
N ASP A 57 4.29 5.27 16.59
CA ASP A 57 3.76 6.62 16.34
C ASP A 57 4.58 7.42 15.31
N ASP A 58 5.83 7.03 15.06
CA ASP A 58 6.70 7.59 14.02
C ASP A 58 6.64 6.83 12.69
N ALA A 59 5.72 5.85 12.56
CA ALA A 59 5.50 5.12 11.33
C ALA A 59 5.20 6.08 10.16
N GLN A 60 5.86 5.84 9.02
CA GLN A 60 5.71 6.69 7.85
C GLN A 60 4.27 6.64 7.31
N THR A 61 3.71 7.81 7.00
CA THR A 61 2.36 7.93 6.41
C THR A 61 2.39 8.25 4.92
N CYS A 62 3.60 8.44 4.36
CA CYS A 62 3.82 8.80 2.96
C CYS A 62 4.87 7.87 2.35
N LEU A 63 4.50 7.17 1.28
CA LEU A 63 5.36 6.23 0.58
C LEU A 63 5.47 6.64 -0.90
N THR A 64 6.64 7.11 -1.31
CA THR A 64 6.90 7.63 -2.67
C THR A 64 8.01 6.89 -3.41
N THR A 65 8.51 5.80 -2.84
CA THR A 65 9.65 5.03 -3.37
C THR A 65 9.24 3.84 -4.24
N MET A 66 7.93 3.65 -4.46
CA MET A 66 7.40 2.57 -5.29
C MET A 66 7.59 2.88 -6.77
N ARG A 67 8.64 2.31 -7.36
CA ARG A 67 8.93 2.39 -8.79
C ARG A 67 8.38 1.16 -9.51
N LEU A 68 7.34 1.34 -10.32
CA LEU A 68 6.80 0.29 -11.17
C LEU A 68 7.87 -0.20 -12.17
N ALA A 69 7.93 -1.51 -12.39
CA ALA A 69 8.84 -2.19 -13.31
C ALA A 69 8.09 -3.26 -14.12
#